data_AF-A0A0E3LFT9-F1
#
_entry.id   AF-A0A0E3LFT9-F1
#
_cell.length_a   1.000
_cell.length_b   1.000
_cell.length_c   1.000
_cell.angle_alpha   90.00
_cell.angle_beta   90.00
_cell.angle_gamma   90.00
#
_symmetry.space_group_name_H-M   'P 1'
#
loop_
_entity.id
_entity.type
_entity.pdbx_description
1 polymer ?
#
loop_
_entity_poly.entity_id
_entity_poly.type
_entity_poly.pdbx_seq_one_letter_code
_entity_poly.pdbx_strand_id
1 'polypeptide(L)'
;MYWLLEGFLKARTQLPPDKWETLVWFDRGKSSEVLQLTRMAPVRLLIPESCDVDVTFFTDSEDEEVQHYEIEKRYFQDPKEVWNLLDRDHINVLCLQRFILHPSLVAPTTAKLFEALILKAMNYDLKPAGYPYGQLKGKNPRVSIFLDELNNIAPSRGQGFSGDQQAGAILQHNAEQLRSQNVRLVASSHGWRKLRPGIRSSFQFLISLRGANYPSSEQPKLYRYNRLFEKLEPGQAIIAFPTKTFTDKIRIPWYGKGEDLGYIRYIGHLKPDVDKPRTSKASVSLEDLVLALKAVAQN
;
A
#
# COMPACT_ATOMS: atom_id res chain seq x y z
N MET A 1 7.00 -7.21 8.32
CA MET A 1 5.64 -7.52 7.85
C MET A 1 5.50 -8.93 7.24
N TYR A 2 6.58 -9.55 6.75
CA TYR A 2 6.57 -10.89 6.13
C TYR A 2 5.86 -11.97 6.97
N TRP A 3 5.99 -11.96 8.29
CA TRP A 3 5.25 -12.89 9.15
C TRP A 3 3.73 -12.85 8.99
N LEU A 4 3.15 -11.66 8.81
CA LEU A 4 1.71 -11.55 8.54
C LEU A 4 1.38 -12.09 7.15
N LEU A 5 2.21 -11.76 6.14
CA LEU A 5 2.05 -12.25 4.78
C LEU A 5 2.10 -13.79 4.74
N GLU A 6 3.07 -14.40 5.42
CA GLU A 6 3.17 -15.85 5.59
C GLU A 6 1.90 -16.42 6.23
N GLY A 7 1.31 -15.74 7.21
CA GLY A 7 0.03 -16.13 7.80
C GLY A 7 -1.10 -16.23 6.77
N PHE A 8 -1.20 -15.27 5.84
CA PHE A 8 -2.17 -15.33 4.75
C PHE A 8 -1.87 -16.47 3.77
N LEU A 9 -0.60 -16.68 3.41
CA LEU A 9 -0.18 -17.76 2.52
C LEU A 9 -0.44 -19.14 3.13
N LYS A 10 -0.14 -19.33 4.42
CA LYS A 10 -0.46 -20.56 5.16
C LYS A 10 -1.97 -20.81 5.19
N ALA A 11 -2.78 -19.77 5.38
CA ALA A 11 -4.23 -19.90 5.34
C ALA A 11 -4.74 -20.42 3.98
N ARG A 12 -4.05 -20.13 2.86
CA ARG A 12 -4.40 -20.66 1.53
C ARG A 12 -4.33 -22.18 1.47
N THR A 13 -3.46 -22.82 2.26
CA THR A 13 -3.35 -24.29 2.33
C THR A 13 -4.53 -24.96 3.04
N GLN A 14 -5.31 -24.18 3.79
CA GLN A 14 -6.42 -24.67 4.63
C GLN A 14 -7.79 -24.19 4.14
N LEU A 15 -7.82 -23.19 3.26
CA LEU A 15 -9.02 -22.53 2.77
C LEU A 15 -9.22 -22.79 1.27
N PRO A 16 -10.47 -22.90 0.79
CA PRO A 16 -10.72 -23.02 -0.64
C PRO A 16 -10.34 -21.72 -1.38
N PRO A 17 -10.00 -21.80 -2.69
CA PRO A 17 -9.49 -20.65 -3.45
C PRO A 17 -10.42 -19.43 -3.53
N ASP A 18 -11.73 -19.58 -3.35
CA ASP A 18 -12.68 -18.45 -3.29
C ASP A 18 -12.57 -17.63 -2.00
N LYS A 19 -11.91 -18.17 -0.96
CA LYS A 19 -11.68 -17.51 0.33
C LYS A 19 -10.31 -16.87 0.47
N TRP A 20 -9.41 -17.14 -0.47
CA TRP A 20 -8.07 -16.55 -0.48
C TRP A 20 -8.19 -15.04 -0.65
N GLU A 21 -7.29 -14.32 0.02
CA GLU A 21 -7.15 -12.88 -0.17
C GLU A 21 -6.09 -12.61 -1.25
N THR A 22 -6.38 -11.71 -2.19
CA THR A 22 -5.39 -11.12 -3.08
C THR A 22 -4.40 -10.31 -2.26
N LEU A 23 -3.11 -10.60 -2.40
CA LEU A 23 -2.06 -9.95 -1.62
C LEU A 23 -1.43 -8.86 -2.48
N VAL A 24 -1.39 -7.63 -1.96
CA VAL A 24 -0.79 -6.48 -2.63
C VAL A 24 0.29 -5.89 -1.72
N TRP A 25 1.51 -5.76 -2.22
CA TRP A 25 2.65 -5.20 -1.51
C TRP A 25 3.10 -3.90 -2.16
N PHE A 26 3.10 -2.80 -1.41
CA PHE A 26 3.66 -1.53 -1.89
C PHE A 26 5.16 -1.54 -1.62
N ASP A 27 5.94 -1.77 -2.67
CA ASP A 27 7.40 -1.75 -2.58
C ASP A 27 7.90 -0.33 -2.32
N ARG A 28 8.72 -0.18 -1.28
CA ARG A 28 9.35 1.08 -0.90
C ARG A 28 10.65 1.33 -1.66
N GLY A 29 11.17 0.32 -2.36
CA GLY A 29 12.45 0.40 -3.09
C GLY A 29 13.65 0.68 -2.19
N LYS A 30 13.54 0.33 -0.89
CA LYS A 30 14.57 0.57 0.14
C LYS A 30 15.47 -0.64 0.40
N SER A 31 15.05 -1.83 -0.01
CA SER A 31 15.79 -3.07 0.19
C SER A 31 15.42 -4.08 -0.88
N SER A 32 16.06 -5.24 -0.87
CA SER A 32 15.71 -6.39 -1.70
C SER A 32 14.38 -7.06 -1.25
N GLU A 33 13.35 -6.27 -0.91
CA GLU A 33 12.06 -6.78 -0.40
C GLU A 33 11.43 -7.76 -1.39
N VAL A 34 11.49 -7.42 -2.68
CA VAL A 34 10.99 -8.27 -3.76
C VAL A 34 11.67 -9.63 -3.74
N LEU A 35 13.00 -9.71 -3.57
CA LEU A 35 13.72 -10.98 -3.46
C LEU A 35 13.24 -11.80 -2.25
N GLN A 36 12.91 -11.13 -1.13
CA GLN A 36 12.35 -11.84 0.01
C GLN A 36 10.95 -12.37 -0.27
N LEU A 37 10.13 -11.63 -1.01
CA LEU A 37 8.76 -12.04 -1.39
C LEU A 37 8.77 -13.21 -2.37
N THR A 38 9.74 -13.26 -3.30
CA THR A 38 9.87 -14.36 -4.27
C THR A 38 10.24 -15.69 -3.61
N ARG A 39 10.67 -15.72 -2.35
CA ARG A 39 10.82 -16.96 -1.58
C ARG A 39 9.53 -17.47 -0.95
N MET A 40 8.49 -16.64 -0.92
CA MET A 40 7.26 -16.93 -0.17
C MET A 40 6.14 -17.46 -1.06
N ALA A 41 6.01 -16.94 -2.29
CA ALA A 41 5.05 -17.36 -3.29
C ALA A 41 5.42 -16.75 -4.67
N PRO A 42 4.78 -17.17 -5.77
CA PRO A 42 4.89 -16.47 -7.06
C PRO A 42 4.60 -14.98 -6.93
N VAL A 43 5.39 -14.16 -7.61
CA VAL A 43 5.34 -12.70 -7.52
C VAL A 43 4.91 -12.11 -8.86
N ARG A 44 3.99 -11.15 -8.83
CA ARG A 44 3.65 -10.32 -9.98
C ARG A 44 4.13 -8.90 -9.72
N LEU A 45 5.11 -8.43 -10.48
CA LEU A 45 5.59 -7.05 -10.44
C LEU A 45 4.68 -6.18 -11.31
N LEU A 46 4.10 -5.15 -10.71
CA LEU A 46 3.32 -4.13 -11.41
C LEU A 46 4.22 -2.90 -11.59
N ILE A 47 4.56 -2.62 -12.84
CA ILE A 47 5.61 -1.68 -13.24
C ILE A 47 5.03 -0.61 -14.18
N PRO A 48 5.35 0.69 -14.05
CA PRO A 48 4.97 1.67 -15.06
C PRO A 48 5.57 1.34 -16.44
N GLU A 49 4.84 1.51 -17.53
CA GLU A 49 5.29 1.13 -18.90
C GLU A 49 6.61 1.76 -19.38
N SER A 50 6.99 2.93 -18.83
CA SER A 50 8.26 3.60 -19.15
C SER A 50 9.45 3.12 -18.31
N CYS A 51 9.25 2.10 -17.47
CA CYS A 51 10.20 1.60 -16.50
C CYS A 51 10.32 0.08 -16.59
N ASP A 52 11.37 -0.49 -16.00
CA ASP A 52 11.53 -1.94 -15.87
C ASP A 52 12.22 -2.30 -14.54
N VAL A 53 12.09 -3.56 -14.14
CA VAL A 53 12.77 -4.12 -12.96
C VAL A 53 13.56 -5.34 -13.38
N ASP A 54 14.88 -5.28 -13.32
CA ASP A 54 15.74 -6.42 -13.56
C ASP A 54 16.04 -7.12 -12.23
N VAL A 55 15.88 -8.44 -12.21
CA VAL A 55 16.03 -9.28 -11.01
C VAL A 55 17.06 -10.36 -11.35
N THR A 56 18.16 -10.38 -10.59
CA THR A 56 19.21 -11.39 -10.76
C THR A 56 19.35 -12.14 -9.45
N PHE A 57 19.20 -13.46 -9.49
CA PHE A 57 19.45 -14.32 -8.35
C PHE A 57 20.92 -14.76 -8.31
N PHE A 58 21.45 -14.94 -7.10
CA PHE A 58 22.69 -15.67 -6.92
C PHE A 58 22.45 -17.17 -7.11
N THR A 59 23.48 -17.85 -7.56
CA THR A 59 23.50 -19.31 -7.67
C THR A 59 24.23 -19.93 -6.49
N ASP A 60 23.89 -21.18 -6.18
CA ASP A 60 24.60 -21.99 -5.20
C ASP A 60 25.85 -22.66 -5.82
N SER A 61 26.47 -23.59 -5.07
CA SER A 61 27.66 -24.31 -5.53
C SER A 61 27.44 -25.25 -6.71
N GLU A 62 26.18 -25.55 -7.05
CA GLU A 62 25.78 -26.39 -8.19
C GLU A 62 25.30 -25.55 -9.39
N ASP A 63 25.53 -24.23 -9.36
CA ASP A 63 25.06 -23.25 -10.35
C ASP A 63 23.51 -23.16 -10.46
N GLU A 64 22.77 -23.62 -9.45
CA GLU A 64 21.31 -23.47 -9.39
C GLU A 64 20.92 -22.18 -8.66
N GLU A 65 19.87 -21.49 -9.13
CA GLU A 65 19.39 -20.26 -8.47
C GLU A 65 18.89 -20.56 -7.04
N VAL A 66 19.34 -19.74 -6.09
CA VAL A 66 18.94 -19.87 -4.68
C VAL A 66 17.42 -19.71 -4.56
N GLN A 67 16.73 -20.83 -4.34
CA GLN A 67 15.31 -20.99 -4.04
C GLN A 67 14.44 -19.73 -4.25
N HIS A 68 13.76 -19.65 -5.40
CA HIS A 68 12.78 -18.61 -5.68
C HIS A 68 11.55 -19.20 -6.39
N TYR A 69 10.43 -18.46 -6.35
CA TYR A 69 9.24 -18.69 -7.15
C TYR A 69 9.22 -17.76 -8.35
N GLU A 70 8.44 -18.14 -9.36
CA GLU A 70 8.27 -17.39 -10.61
C GLU A 70 7.96 -15.89 -10.39
N ILE A 71 8.58 -15.05 -11.22
CA ILE A 71 8.30 -13.62 -11.31
C ILE A 71 7.62 -13.32 -12.64
N GLU A 72 6.39 -12.83 -12.56
CA GLU A 72 5.67 -12.26 -13.70
C GLU A 72 5.78 -10.73 -13.68
N LYS A 73 6.07 -10.11 -14.83
CA LYS A 73 6.02 -8.65 -14.98
C LYS A 73 4.75 -8.23 -15.71
N ARG A 74 4.07 -7.22 -15.18
CA ARG A 74 2.94 -6.54 -15.83
C ARG A 74 3.17 -5.04 -15.81
N TYR A 75 2.86 -4.42 -16.93
CA TYR A 75 3.07 -2.99 -17.12
C TYR A 75 1.74 -2.22 -17.10
N PHE A 76 1.77 -0.97 -16.64
CA PHE A 76 0.61 -0.07 -16.63
C PHE A 76 0.98 1.35 -17.06
N GLN A 77 0.04 2.06 -17.70
CA GLN A 77 0.22 3.46 -18.08
C GLN A 77 -0.29 4.40 -16.99
N ASP A 78 -1.51 4.16 -16.50
CA ASP A 78 -2.13 4.95 -15.45
C ASP A 78 -2.14 4.16 -14.14
N PRO A 79 -1.65 4.72 -13.02
CA PRO A 79 -1.78 4.09 -11.70
C PRO A 79 -3.19 3.60 -11.34
N LYS A 80 -4.26 4.19 -11.92
CA LYS A 80 -5.64 3.73 -11.72
C LYS A 80 -5.91 2.32 -12.23
N GLU A 81 -5.12 1.84 -13.18
CA GLU A 81 -5.27 0.53 -13.83
C GLU A 81 -4.69 -0.62 -13.01
N VAL A 82 -3.76 -0.33 -12.10
CA VAL A 82 -3.04 -1.32 -11.27
C VAL A 82 -3.99 -2.33 -10.61
N TRP A 83 -5.15 -1.88 -10.15
CA TRP A 83 -6.14 -2.73 -9.47
C TRP A 83 -6.77 -3.79 -10.37
N ASN A 84 -6.77 -3.58 -11.69
CA ASN A 84 -7.26 -4.55 -12.68
C ASN A 84 -6.19 -5.58 -13.06
N LEU A 85 -4.91 -5.30 -12.75
CA LEU A 85 -3.78 -6.17 -13.08
C LEU A 85 -3.44 -7.17 -11.97
N LEU A 86 -4.15 -7.08 -10.85
CA LEU A 86 -3.96 -7.96 -9.71
C LEU A 86 -4.24 -9.42 -10.07
N ASP A 87 -3.52 -10.33 -9.43
CA ASP A 87 -3.76 -11.77 -9.46
C ASP A 87 -3.98 -12.31 -8.06
N ARG A 88 -4.99 -13.14 -7.85
CA ARG A 88 -5.19 -13.82 -6.58
C ARG A 88 -3.99 -14.69 -6.22
N ASP A 89 -3.43 -15.39 -7.18
CA ASP A 89 -2.50 -16.49 -6.95
C ASP A 89 -1.05 -16.00 -6.75
N HIS A 90 -0.80 -14.72 -7.05
CA HIS A 90 0.49 -14.06 -6.85
C HIS A 90 0.49 -13.13 -5.63
N ILE A 91 1.68 -12.84 -5.12
CA ILE A 91 1.94 -11.60 -4.37
C ILE A 91 2.11 -10.49 -5.41
N ASN A 92 1.17 -9.54 -5.46
CA ASN A 92 1.22 -8.42 -6.39
C ASN A 92 2.06 -7.30 -5.80
N VAL A 93 3.24 -7.06 -6.37
CA VAL A 93 4.16 -6.03 -5.88
C VAL A 93 4.03 -4.78 -6.75
N LEU A 94 3.58 -3.68 -6.16
CA LEU A 94 3.53 -2.39 -6.83
C LEU A 94 4.90 -1.73 -6.77
N CYS A 95 5.64 -1.84 -7.88
CA CYS A 95 6.96 -1.24 -8.06
C CYS A 95 6.79 0.19 -8.58
N LEU A 96 6.40 1.11 -7.71
CA LEU A 96 6.15 2.50 -8.12
C LEU A 96 7.17 3.47 -7.53
N GLN A 97 7.43 3.34 -6.24
CA GLN A 97 8.08 4.41 -5.51
C GLN A 97 9.54 4.62 -5.91
N ARG A 98 10.23 3.55 -6.29
CA ARG A 98 11.64 3.62 -6.73
C ARG A 98 11.82 4.36 -8.05
N PHE A 99 10.78 4.43 -8.87
CA PHE A 99 10.77 5.19 -10.13
C PHE A 99 10.44 6.67 -9.92
N ILE A 100 9.91 7.06 -8.75
CA ILE A 100 9.59 8.45 -8.44
C ILE A 100 10.82 9.15 -7.83
N LEU A 101 11.50 9.97 -8.63
CA LEU A 101 12.60 10.80 -8.14
C LEU A 101 12.13 12.07 -7.43
N HIS A 102 11.04 12.67 -7.91
CA HIS A 102 10.52 13.93 -7.38
C HIS A 102 9.51 13.66 -6.25
N PRO A 103 9.76 14.11 -5.00
CA PRO A 103 8.84 13.88 -3.87
C PRO A 103 7.42 14.41 -4.13
N SER A 104 7.29 15.48 -4.92
CA SER A 104 6.00 16.05 -5.32
C SER A 104 5.09 15.09 -6.09
N LEU A 105 5.62 14.01 -6.68
CA LEU A 105 4.83 13.01 -7.41
C LEU A 105 4.36 11.86 -6.51
N VAL A 106 4.94 11.67 -5.33
CA VAL A 106 4.60 10.54 -4.44
C VAL A 106 3.14 10.65 -3.99
N ALA A 107 2.75 11.79 -3.43
CA ALA A 107 1.40 12.01 -2.93
C ALA A 107 0.32 11.97 -4.03
N PRO A 108 0.44 12.70 -5.16
CA PRO A 108 -0.54 12.64 -6.25
C PRO A 108 -0.68 11.25 -6.86
N THR A 109 0.43 10.52 -7.05
CA THR A 109 0.37 9.17 -7.63
C THR A 109 -0.31 8.20 -6.65
N THR A 110 0.02 8.29 -5.36
CA THR A 110 -0.63 7.48 -4.32
C THR A 110 -2.11 7.83 -4.18
N ALA A 111 -2.47 9.12 -4.26
CA ALA A 111 -3.85 9.58 -4.26
C ALA A 111 -4.65 8.95 -5.42
N LYS A 112 -4.13 9.03 -6.66
CA LYS A 112 -4.78 8.41 -7.84
C LYS A 112 -5.02 6.91 -7.67
N LEU A 113 -4.05 6.19 -7.08
CA LEU A 113 -4.20 4.76 -6.76
C LEU A 113 -5.38 4.54 -5.82
N PHE A 114 -5.41 5.20 -4.66
CA PHE A 114 -6.45 4.97 -3.67
C PHE A 114 -7.82 5.53 -4.09
N GLU A 115 -7.89 6.60 -4.87
CA GLU A 115 -9.14 7.09 -5.49
C GLU A 115 -9.74 6.04 -6.44
N ALA A 116 -8.91 5.43 -7.30
CA ALA A 116 -9.38 4.35 -8.17
C ALA A 116 -9.80 3.12 -7.37
N LEU A 117 -9.07 2.78 -6.29
CA LEU A 117 -9.40 1.64 -5.44
C LEU A 117 -10.79 1.80 -4.83
N ILE A 118 -11.08 2.95 -4.19
CA ILE A 118 -12.37 3.15 -3.53
C ILE A 118 -13.52 3.15 -4.52
N LEU A 119 -13.36 3.81 -5.68
CA LEU A 119 -14.38 3.82 -6.73
C LEU A 119 -14.67 2.41 -7.25
N LYS A 120 -13.62 1.64 -7.55
CA LYS A 120 -13.76 0.25 -7.99
C LYS A 120 -14.41 -0.63 -6.93
N ALA A 121 -13.99 -0.47 -5.67
CA ALA A 121 -14.56 -1.22 -4.56
C ALA A 121 -16.05 -0.89 -4.37
N MET A 122 -16.43 0.39 -4.32
CA MET A 122 -17.82 0.80 -4.16
C MET A 122 -18.73 0.35 -5.31
N ASN A 123 -18.18 0.23 -6.53
CA ASN A 123 -18.92 -0.22 -7.71
C ASN A 123 -18.86 -1.73 -7.96
N TYR A 124 -18.20 -2.51 -7.09
CA TYR A 124 -17.95 -3.95 -7.28
C TYR A 124 -17.17 -4.29 -8.56
N ASP A 125 -16.31 -3.37 -8.99
CA ASP A 125 -15.47 -3.45 -10.19
C ASP A 125 -14.03 -3.90 -9.88
N LEU A 126 -13.72 -4.23 -8.62
CA LEU A 126 -12.43 -4.79 -8.25
C LEU A 126 -12.36 -6.25 -8.71
N LYS A 127 -11.69 -6.48 -9.84
CA LYS A 127 -11.66 -7.80 -10.51
C LYS A 127 -10.24 -8.38 -10.74
N PRO A 128 -9.48 -8.74 -9.68
CA PRO A 128 -8.24 -9.52 -9.82
C PRO A 128 -8.40 -10.83 -10.63
N ALA A 129 -7.38 -11.25 -11.36
CA ALA A 129 -7.36 -12.58 -11.97
C ALA A 129 -7.44 -13.71 -10.91
N GLY A 130 -7.84 -14.90 -11.35
CA GLY A 130 -7.92 -16.11 -10.50
C GLY A 130 -9.25 -16.31 -9.75
N TYR A 131 -10.15 -15.32 -9.70
CA TYR A 131 -11.44 -15.49 -9.03
C TYR A 131 -12.56 -16.01 -9.95
N PRO A 132 -13.44 -16.90 -9.44
CA PRO A 132 -14.67 -17.28 -10.14
C PRO A 132 -15.75 -16.21 -9.93
N TYR A 133 -15.74 -15.14 -10.72
CA TYR A 133 -16.65 -13.98 -10.56
C TYR A 133 -18.14 -14.30 -10.53
N GLY A 134 -18.57 -15.33 -11.24
CA GLY A 134 -19.96 -15.81 -11.20
C GLY A 134 -20.43 -16.21 -9.78
N GLN A 135 -19.49 -16.53 -8.88
CA GLN A 135 -19.79 -16.94 -7.51
C GLN A 135 -19.76 -15.78 -6.50
N LEU A 136 -19.20 -14.62 -6.87
CA LEU A 136 -19.03 -13.49 -5.95
C LEU A 136 -20.33 -12.68 -5.71
N LYS A 137 -21.40 -12.91 -6.49
CA LYS A 137 -22.78 -12.39 -6.27
C LYS A 137 -22.85 -10.92 -5.79
N GLY A 138 -22.18 -10.01 -6.52
CA GLY A 138 -22.19 -8.57 -6.17
C GLY A 138 -21.39 -8.23 -4.91
N LYS A 139 -20.32 -9.00 -4.62
CA LYS A 139 -19.35 -8.71 -3.57
C LYS A 139 -17.97 -8.57 -4.19
N ASN A 140 -17.15 -7.69 -3.62
CA ASN A 140 -15.75 -7.65 -3.97
C ASN A 140 -15.01 -8.90 -3.47
N PRO A 141 -14.00 -9.37 -4.21
CA PRO A 141 -13.04 -10.32 -3.70
C PRO A 141 -12.28 -9.72 -2.51
N ARG A 142 -11.68 -10.58 -1.69
CA ARG A 142 -10.91 -10.13 -0.52
C ARG A 142 -9.54 -9.66 -0.96
N VAL A 143 -9.14 -8.46 -0.56
CA VAL A 143 -7.83 -7.90 -0.89
C VAL A 143 -7.15 -7.41 0.37
N SER A 144 -5.89 -7.81 0.57
CA SER A 144 -5.03 -7.33 1.66
C SER A 144 -3.88 -6.52 1.10
N ILE A 145 -3.82 -5.24 1.45
CA ILE A 145 -2.83 -4.28 0.99
C ILE A 145 -1.82 -4.03 2.11
N PHE A 146 -0.55 -4.35 1.84
CA PHE A 146 0.59 -4.15 2.72
C PHE A 146 1.30 -2.84 2.36
N LEU A 147 1.36 -1.93 3.32
CA LEU A 147 1.92 -0.59 3.19
C LEU A 147 3.05 -0.42 4.21
N ASP A 148 4.30 -0.57 3.76
CA ASP A 148 5.44 -0.29 4.63
C ASP A 148 5.65 1.22 4.79
N GLU A 149 6.06 1.66 5.97
CA GLU A 149 6.30 3.05 6.34
C GLU A 149 5.18 4.03 5.93
N LEU A 150 3.94 3.73 6.33
CA LEU A 150 2.75 4.51 5.96
C LEU A 150 2.86 6.01 6.28
N ASN A 151 3.67 6.39 7.26
CA ASN A 151 3.95 7.79 7.58
C ASN A 151 4.59 8.58 6.43
N ASN A 152 5.12 7.94 5.39
CA ASN A 152 5.62 8.63 4.20
C ASN A 152 4.51 8.96 3.20
N ILE A 153 3.35 8.33 3.33
CA ILE A 153 2.16 8.59 2.50
C ILE A 153 1.18 9.48 3.27
N ALA A 154 1.03 9.24 4.58
CA ALA A 154 0.12 9.97 5.45
C ALA A 154 0.83 10.47 6.73
N PRO A 155 1.79 11.40 6.60
CA PRO A 155 2.49 11.98 7.73
C PRO A 155 1.55 12.79 8.63
N SER A 156 1.93 12.94 9.91
CA SER A 156 1.32 13.91 10.81
C SER A 156 1.51 15.35 10.30
N ARG A 157 0.63 16.27 10.74
CA ARG A 157 0.76 17.70 10.40
C ARG A 157 2.17 18.22 10.70
N GLY A 158 2.77 18.92 9.74
CA GLY A 158 4.12 19.51 9.86
C GLY A 158 5.29 18.56 9.56
N GLN A 159 5.04 17.30 9.20
CA GLN A 159 6.09 16.32 8.85
C GLN A 159 6.09 15.89 7.37
N GLY A 160 5.21 16.45 6.54
CA GLY A 160 5.10 16.12 5.12
C GLY A 160 5.40 17.31 4.20
N PHE A 161 5.65 17.02 2.93
CA PHE A 161 5.76 18.00 1.86
C PHE A 161 4.38 18.54 1.44
N SER A 162 4.35 19.65 0.70
CA SER A 162 3.13 20.19 0.10
C SER A 162 2.46 19.15 -0.82
N GLY A 163 1.25 18.70 -0.49
CA GLY A 163 0.52 17.65 -1.23
C GLY A 163 0.25 16.38 -0.42
N ASP A 164 1.10 16.07 0.56
CA ASP A 164 0.96 14.89 1.42
C ASP A 164 -0.31 14.94 2.28
N GLN A 165 -0.82 16.14 2.56
CA GLN A 165 -2.08 16.31 3.29
C GLN A 165 -3.30 15.80 2.50
N GLN A 166 -3.32 15.97 1.18
CA GLN A 166 -4.42 15.50 0.33
C GLN A 166 -4.38 13.98 0.20
N ALA A 167 -3.21 13.40 -0.09
CA ALA A 167 -3.03 11.94 -0.13
C ALA A 167 -3.38 11.29 1.22
N GLY A 168 -2.96 11.88 2.34
CA GLY A 168 -3.32 11.42 3.68
C GLY A 168 -4.81 11.58 4.02
N ALA A 169 -5.55 12.50 3.37
CA ALA A 169 -6.99 12.64 3.50
C ALA A 169 -7.74 11.57 2.70
N ILE A 170 -7.34 11.35 1.45
CA ILE A 170 -7.89 10.30 0.59
C ILE A 170 -7.66 8.94 1.24
N LEU A 171 -6.46 8.67 1.74
CA LEU A 171 -6.15 7.42 2.40
C LEU A 171 -6.96 7.22 3.68
N GLN A 172 -7.25 8.30 4.43
CA GLN A 172 -8.10 8.21 5.62
C GLN A 172 -9.51 7.80 5.23
N HIS A 173 -10.09 8.50 4.25
CA HIS A 173 -11.42 8.16 3.75
C HIS A 173 -11.48 6.71 3.24
N ASN A 174 -10.44 6.28 2.52
CA ASN A 174 -10.27 4.89 2.09
C ASN A 174 -10.23 3.92 3.27
N ALA A 175 -9.39 4.15 4.28
CA ALA A 175 -9.24 3.24 5.41
C ALA A 175 -10.55 3.03 6.18
N GLU A 176 -11.39 4.07 6.26
CA GLU A 176 -12.70 4.03 6.90
C GLU A 176 -13.75 3.26 6.07
N GLN A 177 -13.74 3.39 4.74
CA GLN A 177 -14.76 2.82 3.85
C GLN A 177 -14.44 1.41 3.33
N LEU A 178 -13.16 1.15 3.02
CA LEU A 178 -12.70 -0.07 2.34
C LEU A 178 -12.97 -1.36 3.11
N ARG A 179 -13.06 -1.29 4.44
CA ARG A 179 -13.34 -2.47 5.28
C ARG A 179 -14.69 -3.12 4.94
N SER A 180 -15.71 -2.31 4.65
CA SER A 180 -17.03 -2.79 4.23
C SER A 180 -16.99 -3.50 2.86
N GLN A 181 -15.94 -3.24 2.09
CA GLN A 181 -15.75 -3.69 0.71
C GLN A 181 -14.76 -4.86 0.60
N ASN A 182 -14.52 -5.62 1.69
CA ASN A 182 -13.56 -6.72 1.74
C ASN A 182 -12.10 -6.32 1.44
N VAL A 183 -11.75 -5.04 1.55
CA VAL A 183 -10.39 -4.55 1.39
C VAL A 183 -9.79 -4.23 2.76
N ARG A 184 -8.66 -4.87 3.06
CA ARG A 184 -7.93 -4.74 4.32
C ARG A 184 -6.63 -3.97 4.09
N LEU A 185 -6.32 -3.06 5.01
CA LEU A 185 -5.02 -2.40 5.08
C LEU A 185 -4.18 -3.02 6.20
N VAL A 186 -2.95 -3.40 5.87
CA VAL A 186 -1.89 -3.80 6.80
C VAL A 186 -0.77 -2.79 6.61
N ALA A 187 -0.36 -2.11 7.68
CA ALA A 187 0.60 -1.03 7.56
C ALA A 187 1.63 -1.03 8.68
N SER A 188 2.83 -0.57 8.36
CA SER A 188 3.89 -0.29 9.34
C SER A 188 4.11 1.23 9.47
N SER A 189 4.65 1.65 10.61
CA SER A 189 5.13 3.02 10.80
C SER A 189 6.22 3.06 11.87
N HIS A 190 7.16 3.99 11.71
CA HIS A 190 8.23 4.26 12.67
C HIS A 190 7.75 4.82 14.02
N GLY A 191 6.49 5.23 14.13
CA GLY A 191 5.94 5.64 15.41
C GLY A 191 4.51 6.16 15.32
N TRP A 192 3.74 5.93 16.39
CA TRP A 192 2.32 6.31 16.44
C TRP A 192 2.09 7.78 16.08
N ARG A 193 2.89 8.70 16.64
CA ARG A 193 2.72 10.13 16.39
C ARG A 193 3.17 10.63 15.02
N LYS A 194 3.90 9.82 14.24
CA LYS A 194 4.31 10.17 12.87
C LYS A 194 3.17 10.00 11.86
N LEU A 195 2.13 9.25 12.22
CA LEU A 195 0.94 9.07 11.39
C LEU A 195 -0.09 10.16 11.64
N ARG A 196 -0.81 10.53 10.58
CA ARG A 196 -1.96 11.43 10.65
C ARG A 196 -3.03 10.91 11.63
N PRO A 197 -3.59 11.74 12.52
CA PRO A 197 -4.54 11.29 13.54
C PRO A 197 -5.69 10.40 13.05
N GLY A 198 -6.40 10.80 11.99
CA GLY A 198 -7.53 10.03 11.47
C GLY A 198 -7.16 8.67 10.85
N ILE A 199 -5.94 8.52 10.35
CA ILE A 199 -5.44 7.23 9.88
C ILE A 199 -5.25 6.28 11.07
N ARG A 200 -4.70 6.78 12.19
CA ARG A 200 -4.43 5.96 13.38
C ARG A 200 -5.68 5.36 13.99
N SER A 201 -6.78 6.12 14.02
CA SER A 201 -8.07 5.64 14.51
C SER A 201 -8.69 4.55 13.63
N SER A 202 -8.30 4.47 12.36
CA SER A 202 -8.83 3.47 11.42
C SER A 202 -8.23 2.07 11.64
N PHE A 203 -7.06 1.97 12.29
CA PHE A 203 -6.41 0.69 12.59
C PHE A 203 -6.90 0.11 13.93
N GLN A 204 -7.74 -0.92 13.84
CA GLN A 204 -8.34 -1.55 15.03
C GLN A 204 -7.37 -2.50 15.74
N PHE A 205 -6.67 -3.33 14.97
CA PHE A 205 -5.61 -4.22 15.44
C PHE A 205 -4.28 -3.48 15.41
N LEU A 206 -3.50 -3.56 16.49
CA LEU A 206 -2.20 -2.92 16.58
C LEU A 206 -1.16 -3.97 16.95
N ILE A 207 -0.02 -3.95 16.28
CA ILE A 207 1.12 -4.82 16.61
C ILE A 207 2.21 -3.92 17.16
N SER A 208 2.50 -4.08 18.45
CA SER A 208 3.52 -3.32 19.17
C SER A 208 4.85 -4.06 19.09
N LEU A 209 5.84 -3.44 18.45
CA LEU A 209 7.23 -3.88 18.47
C LEU A 209 8.01 -3.15 19.59
N ARG A 210 9.29 -3.52 19.76
CA ARG A 210 10.20 -2.81 20.66
C ARG A 210 10.16 -1.30 20.45
N GLY A 211 9.96 -0.55 21.53
CA GLY A 211 9.92 0.90 21.51
C GLY A 211 8.60 1.51 21.04
N ALA A 212 7.55 0.70 20.83
CA ALA A 212 6.22 1.23 20.56
C ALA A 212 5.76 2.15 21.71
N ASN A 213 5.27 3.33 21.35
CA ASN A 213 4.85 4.35 22.29
C ASN A 213 3.49 4.92 21.87
N TYR A 214 2.53 4.84 22.79
CA TYR A 214 1.17 5.31 22.59
C TYR A 214 0.87 6.49 23.50
N PRO A 215 0.22 7.57 23.04
CA PRO A 215 -0.17 8.69 23.88
C PRO A 215 -1.43 8.37 24.72
N SER A 216 -1.46 8.86 25.96
CA SER A 216 -2.59 8.67 26.89
C SER A 216 -3.91 9.24 26.36
N SER A 217 -3.86 10.34 25.62
CA SER A 217 -5.02 11.01 25.03
C SER A 217 -5.71 10.23 23.90
N GLU A 218 -5.02 9.28 23.25
CA GLU A 218 -5.57 8.54 22.11
C GLU A 218 -5.70 7.04 22.37
N GLN A 219 -4.80 6.48 23.18
CA GLN A 219 -4.75 5.05 23.50
C GLN A 219 -4.52 4.85 25.00
N PRO A 220 -5.45 5.30 25.87
CA PRO A 220 -5.26 5.30 27.33
C PRO A 220 -4.99 3.91 27.91
N LYS A 221 -5.60 2.86 27.33
CA LYS A 221 -5.40 1.47 27.75
C LYS A 221 -3.99 0.97 27.43
N LEU A 222 -3.45 1.30 26.26
CA LEU A 222 -2.11 0.86 25.84
C LEU A 222 -1.00 1.74 26.43
N TYR A 223 -1.25 3.04 26.66
CA TYR A 223 -0.31 3.98 27.27
C TYR A 223 0.30 3.46 28.57
N ARG A 224 -0.52 2.81 29.42
CA ARG A 224 -0.10 2.22 30.71
C ARG A 224 0.98 1.15 30.55
N TYR A 225 1.09 0.56 29.36
CA TYR A 225 2.04 -0.50 29.03
C TYR A 225 3.21 -0.01 28.16
N ASN A 226 3.41 1.30 27.97
CA ASN A 226 4.55 1.81 27.21
C ASN A 226 5.91 1.27 27.72
N ARG A 227 6.09 1.14 29.05
CA ARG A 227 7.28 0.53 29.66
C ARG A 227 7.46 -0.96 29.30
N LEU A 228 6.35 -1.69 29.07
CA LEU A 228 6.40 -3.08 28.61
C LEU A 228 6.90 -3.14 27.16
N PHE A 229 6.35 -2.28 26.29
CA PHE A 229 6.73 -2.25 24.87
C PHE A 229 8.17 -1.80 24.65
N GLU A 230 8.67 -0.88 25.48
CA GLU A 230 10.07 -0.44 25.47
C GLU A 230 11.06 -1.59 25.76
N LYS A 231 10.66 -2.53 26.63
CA LYS A 231 11.46 -3.66 27.08
C LYS A 231 11.30 -4.92 26.21
N LEU A 232 10.54 -4.88 25.12
CA LEU A 232 10.49 -6.01 24.19
C LEU A 232 11.87 -6.25 23.58
N GLU A 233 12.25 -7.51 23.44
CA GLU A 233 13.49 -7.87 22.75
C GLU A 233 13.33 -7.69 21.23
N PRO A 234 14.44 -7.52 20.48
CA PRO A 234 14.40 -7.58 19.03
C PRO A 234 13.70 -8.86 18.54
N GLY A 235 12.73 -8.70 17.63
CA GLY A 235 11.92 -9.81 17.13
C GLY A 235 10.76 -10.21 18.04
N GLN A 236 10.57 -9.59 19.21
CA GLN A 236 9.34 -9.76 20.00
C GLN A 236 8.27 -8.75 19.58
N ALA A 237 7.01 -9.18 19.70
CA ALA A 237 5.85 -8.33 19.47
C ALA A 237 4.70 -8.67 20.42
N ILE A 238 3.76 -7.75 20.53
CA ILE A 238 2.48 -7.95 21.22
C ILE A 238 1.37 -7.51 20.26
N ILE A 239 0.32 -8.31 20.13
CA ILE A 239 -0.84 -7.97 19.31
C ILE A 239 -1.94 -7.44 20.21
N ALA A 240 -2.33 -6.19 20.02
CA ALA A 240 -3.51 -5.60 20.64
C ALA A 240 -4.73 -5.74 19.74
N PHE A 241 -5.77 -6.36 20.26
CA PHE A 241 -7.07 -6.55 19.62
C PHE A 241 -7.88 -5.24 19.61
N PRO A 242 -9.00 -5.15 18.88
CA PRO A 242 -9.85 -3.96 18.85
C PRO A 242 -10.28 -3.47 20.24
N THR A 243 -10.51 -4.39 21.18
CA THR A 243 -10.88 -4.09 22.58
C THR A 243 -9.73 -3.54 23.43
N LYS A 244 -8.51 -3.52 22.87
CA LYS A 244 -7.23 -3.18 23.49
C LYS A 244 -6.80 -4.14 24.61
N THR A 245 -7.42 -5.32 24.65
CA THR A 245 -6.77 -6.51 25.21
C THR A 245 -5.65 -6.94 24.27
N PHE A 246 -4.63 -7.63 24.77
CA PHE A 246 -3.49 -8.01 23.97
C PHE A 246 -2.97 -9.41 24.32
N THR A 247 -2.27 -10.01 23.38
CA THR A 247 -1.63 -11.32 23.52
C THR A 247 -0.44 -11.26 24.48
N ASP A 248 0.04 -12.42 24.92
CA ASP A 248 1.40 -12.53 25.44
C ASP A 248 2.44 -12.13 24.38
N LYS A 249 3.69 -12.01 24.82
CA LYS A 249 4.83 -11.74 23.93
C LYS A 249 4.96 -12.87 22.91
N ILE A 250 4.84 -12.54 21.64
CA ILE A 250 5.10 -13.46 20.54
C ILE A 250 6.48 -13.17 19.95
N ARG A 251 7.09 -14.20 19.36
CA ARG A 251 8.34 -14.05 18.61
C ARG A 251 8.04 -14.06 17.12
N ILE A 252 8.39 -12.98 16.44
CA ILE A 252 8.31 -12.84 14.99
C ILE A 252 9.49 -13.62 14.39
N PRO A 253 9.25 -14.56 13.47
CA PRO A 253 10.32 -15.25 12.76
C PRO A 253 11.19 -14.27 11.97
N TRP A 254 12.48 -14.56 11.90
CA TRP A 254 13.38 -13.91 10.96
C TRP A 254 13.17 -14.57 9.58
N TYR A 255 13.05 -13.77 8.53
CA TYR A 255 12.82 -14.26 7.14
C TYR A 255 14.02 -14.06 6.24
N GLY A 256 14.74 -12.99 6.50
CA GLY A 256 16.05 -12.78 5.96
C GLY A 256 16.32 -11.46 5.33
N LYS A 257 17.49 -11.41 4.70
CA LYS A 257 17.89 -10.31 3.86
C LYS A 257 17.70 -10.79 2.44
N GLY A 258 16.91 -10.06 1.66
CA GLY A 258 16.77 -10.37 0.25
C GLY A 258 18.09 -10.20 -0.49
N GLU A 259 19.00 -9.37 0.03
CA GLU A 259 20.35 -9.15 -0.49
C GLU A 259 21.22 -10.42 -0.50
N ASP A 260 20.88 -11.42 0.34
CA ASP A 260 21.58 -12.71 0.34
C ASP A 260 21.16 -13.59 -0.86
N LEU A 261 20.10 -13.21 -1.59
CA LEU A 261 19.51 -13.98 -2.69
C LEU A 261 19.91 -13.47 -4.06
N GLY A 262 20.44 -12.25 -4.14
CA GLY A 262 20.72 -11.58 -5.41
C GLY A 262 20.61 -10.07 -5.30
N TYR A 263 20.40 -9.44 -6.45
CA TYR A 263 20.20 -7.99 -6.54
C TYR A 263 19.07 -7.62 -7.50
N ILE A 264 18.54 -6.42 -7.31
CA ILE A 264 17.48 -5.86 -8.15
C ILE A 264 17.92 -4.50 -8.69
N ARG A 265 17.66 -4.27 -9.97
CA ARG A 265 17.90 -2.98 -10.63
C ARG A 265 16.58 -2.42 -11.14
N TYR A 266 16.30 -1.18 -10.78
CA TYR A 266 15.14 -0.42 -11.26
C TYR A 266 15.61 0.47 -12.41
N ILE A 267 15.06 0.23 -13.58
CA ILE A 267 15.45 0.87 -14.85
C ILE A 267 14.37 1.89 -15.22
N GLY A 268 14.77 3.14 -15.48
CA GLY A 268 13.86 4.23 -15.84
C GLY A 268 13.36 5.03 -14.62
N HIS A 269 12.65 6.13 -14.90
CA HIS A 269 12.08 7.02 -13.90
C HIS A 269 10.78 7.65 -14.40
N LEU A 270 9.84 7.87 -13.47
CA LEU A 270 8.65 8.67 -13.72
C LEU A 270 9.03 10.15 -13.72
N LYS A 271 8.78 10.80 -14.85
CA LYS A 271 8.95 12.23 -14.99
C LYS A 271 7.67 12.94 -14.53
N PRO A 272 7.77 14.14 -13.95
CA PRO A 272 6.60 15.00 -13.83
C PRO A 272 6.03 15.20 -15.23
N ASP A 273 4.71 15.32 -15.35
CA ASP A 273 4.13 15.94 -16.54
C ASP A 273 4.77 17.33 -16.63
N VAL A 274 5.71 17.50 -17.56
CA VAL A 274 6.19 18.82 -17.93
C VAL A 274 4.92 19.53 -18.38
N ASP A 275 4.54 20.61 -17.68
CA ASP A 275 3.38 21.42 -18.00
C ASP A 275 3.29 21.50 -19.52
N LYS A 276 2.34 20.77 -20.12
CA LYS A 276 1.91 21.11 -21.47
C LYS A 276 1.63 22.59 -21.36
N PRO A 277 2.28 23.45 -22.16
CA PRO A 277 2.11 24.89 -22.02
C PRO A 277 0.62 25.10 -21.94
N ARG A 278 0.15 25.69 -20.83
CA ARG A 278 -1.26 26.01 -20.64
C ARG A 278 -1.66 26.70 -21.92
N THR A 279 -2.32 25.97 -22.82
CA THR A 279 -3.02 26.61 -23.93
C THR A 279 -3.95 27.53 -23.19
N SER A 280 -3.74 28.83 -23.36
CA SER A 280 -4.57 29.89 -22.83
C SER A 280 -5.98 29.69 -23.37
N LYS A 281 -6.71 28.75 -22.79
CA LYS A 281 -8.17 28.80 -22.81
C LYS A 281 -8.46 30.01 -21.95
N ALA A 282 -8.78 31.10 -22.65
CA ALA A 282 -9.24 32.34 -22.07
C ALA A 282 -10.13 32.00 -20.87
N SER A 283 -9.67 32.33 -19.68
CA SER A 283 -10.52 32.36 -18.51
C SER A 283 -11.52 33.47 -18.79
N VAL A 284 -12.69 33.10 -19.31
CA VAL A 284 -13.85 33.99 -19.34
C VAL A 284 -14.06 34.40 -17.90
N SER A 285 -13.83 35.68 -17.61
CA SER A 285 -13.96 36.19 -16.26
C SER A 285 -15.44 36.10 -15.85
N LEU A 286 -15.69 36.04 -14.54
CA LEU A 286 -17.07 36.08 -14.02
C LEU A 286 -17.78 37.37 -14.48
N GLU A 287 -17.01 38.43 -14.72
CA GLU A 287 -17.49 39.72 -15.24
C GLU A 287 -17.97 39.60 -16.69
N ASP A 288 -17.25 38.87 -17.54
CA ASP A 288 -17.64 38.61 -18.94
C ASP A 288 -18.94 37.79 -19.02
N LEU A 289 -19.11 36.82 -18.12
CA LEU A 289 -20.34 36.03 -18.00
C LEU A 289 -21.54 36.87 -17.53
N VAL A 290 -21.32 37.79 -16.58
CA VAL A 290 -22.36 38.70 -16.09
C VAL A 290 -22.76 39.72 -17.16
N LEU A 291 -21.81 40.20 -17.97
CA LEU A 291 -22.07 41.10 -19.09
C LEU A 291 -22.89 40.41 -20.19
N ALA A 292 -22.52 39.17 -20.54
CA ALA A 292 -23.27 38.38 -21.52
C ALA A 292 -24.70 38.08 -21.05
N LEU A 293 -24.90 37.75 -19.77
CA LEU A 293 -26.23 37.50 -19.21
C LEU A 293 -27.12 38.75 -19.19
N LYS A 294 -26.55 39.93 -18.94
CA LYS A 294 -27.30 41.20 -18.99
C LYS A 294 -27.73 41.57 -20.41
N ALA A 295 -26.92 41.27 -21.42
CA ALA A 295 -27.26 41.52 -22.82
C ALA A 295 -28.39 40.64 -23.32
N VAL A 296 -28.50 39.40 -22.82
CA VAL A 296 -29.58 38.46 -23.17
C VAL A 296 -30.90 38.81 -22.45
N ALA A 297 -30.83 39.41 -21.26
CA ALA A 297 -32.02 39.80 -20.48
C ALA A 297 -32.69 41.11 -20.94
N GLN A 298 -32.13 41.80 -21.93
CA GLN A 298 -32.68 43.05 -22.50
C GLN A 298 -33.28 42.89 -23.90
N ASN A 299 -33.38 41.65 -24.40
CA ASN A 299 -34.20 41.27 -25.55
C ASN A 299 -35.36 40.37 -25.10
#